data_AF-A0A178B241-F1
#
_entry.id   AF-A0A178B241-F1
#
_cell.length_a   1.000
_cell.length_b   1.000
_cell.length_c   1.000
_cell.angle_alpha   90.00
_cell.angle_beta   90.00
_cell.angle_gamma   90.00
#
_symmetry.space_group_name_H-M   'P 1'
#
loop_
_entity.id
_entity.type
_entity.pdbx_description
1 polymer ?
#
loop_
_entity_poly.entity_id
_entity_poly.type
_entity_poly.pdbx_seq_one_letter_code
_entity_poly.pdbx_strand_id
1 'polypeptide(L)'
;MRLLSALAILPGVLALPSQPLDFSSYGISSRADPSLTGYLGVFFLGDKPSVYFYLSNGNNANSMVALNKGQPVINPTKGTTGVRDPSIIPGSGADAGKKWYIIGTDLNIAKTTWDAAQRKGSRSIFVWESTDLTTWTNERLISVEDATAGMVWAPSAIWDESKSSYLVHWASKFYPTSDPNHTGSPSSIRIRYAYTTDFKTFSAPQDYINRTPTNIIDLEFLALGNNAYARFMKDETAKTVFTEISTTGLFGTWTRPAGSNAVIASGVEGPAVYWDNAVAGKAHLLLDFYGSDGYRPYEATDVKSGKWQASERSAWPKNLRHGSVLPVTGAQVEALKKKWG
;
A
#
# COMPACT_ATOMS: atom_id res chain seq x y z
N MET A 1 51.02 67.95 39.99
CA MET A 1 50.54 67.07 38.91
C MET A 1 50.47 65.65 39.45
N ARG A 2 49.30 65.20 39.91
CA ARG A 2 49.05 63.83 40.39
C ARG A 2 47.72 63.38 39.77
N LEU A 3 47.78 62.38 38.89
CA LEU A 3 46.62 61.78 38.24
C LEU A 3 45.93 60.80 39.20
N LEU A 4 44.61 60.95 39.36
CA LEU A 4 43.74 59.95 39.97
C LEU A 4 43.21 59.02 38.87
N SER A 5 43.43 57.72 39.02
CA SER A 5 42.83 56.67 38.18
C SER A 5 41.50 56.22 38.78
N ALA A 6 40.41 56.35 38.02
CA ALA A 6 39.09 55.84 38.38
C ALA A 6 38.95 54.39 37.89
N LEU A 7 38.59 53.48 38.80
CA LEU A 7 38.31 52.07 38.53
C LEU A 7 36.81 51.91 38.23
N ALA A 8 36.44 51.51 37.02
CA ALA A 8 35.06 51.24 36.63
C ALA A 8 34.68 49.79 36.97
N ILE A 9 33.58 49.60 37.71
CA ILE A 9 32.99 48.29 38.00
C ILE A 9 31.83 48.07 37.03
N LEU A 10 31.91 47.05 36.18
CA LEU A 10 30.80 46.60 35.33
C LEU A 10 29.92 45.58 36.08
N PRO A 11 28.58 45.68 36.01
CA PRO A 11 27.68 44.66 36.56
C PRO A 11 27.59 43.45 35.62
N GLY A 12 27.80 42.25 36.17
CA GLY A 12 27.62 40.98 35.47
C GLY A 12 26.14 40.66 35.27
N VAL A 13 25.73 40.43 34.02
CA VAL A 13 24.39 39.96 33.67
C VAL A 13 24.32 38.45 33.92
N LEU A 14 23.48 38.05 34.89
CA LEU A 14 23.12 36.64 35.11
C LEU A 14 22.16 36.19 34.00
N ALA A 15 22.64 35.37 33.07
CA ALA A 15 21.80 34.70 32.09
C ALA A 15 21.04 33.54 32.76
N LEU A 16 19.71 33.55 32.68
CA LEU A 16 18.88 32.42 33.09
C LEU A 16 19.11 31.24 32.12
N PRO A 17 19.14 29.99 32.62
CA PRO A 17 19.33 28.82 31.76
C PRO A 17 18.16 28.64 30.81
N SER A 18 18.44 28.62 29.51
CA SER A 18 17.48 28.21 28.49
C SER A 18 17.19 26.72 28.64
N GLN A 19 16.02 26.36 29.15
CA GLN A 19 15.55 24.98 29.06
C GLN A 19 15.11 24.71 27.62
N PRO A 20 15.75 23.78 26.90
CA PRO A 20 15.24 23.37 25.60
C PRO A 20 13.92 22.65 25.84
N LEU A 21 12.86 23.14 25.20
CA LEU A 21 11.58 22.43 25.14
C LEU A 21 11.79 21.18 24.30
N ASP A 22 11.80 20.01 24.95
CA ASP A 22 11.90 18.72 24.28
C ASP A 22 10.53 18.30 23.75
N PHE A 23 10.32 18.55 22.46
CA PHE A 23 9.09 18.17 21.76
C PHE A 23 9.10 16.72 21.27
N SER A 24 10.15 15.92 21.53
CA SER A 24 10.24 14.53 21.06
C SER A 24 9.15 13.61 21.62
N SER A 25 8.55 14.01 22.76
CA SER A 25 7.42 13.32 23.40
C SER A 25 6.05 13.74 22.87
N TYR A 26 5.95 14.85 22.14
CA TYR A 26 4.74 15.23 21.40
C TYR A 26 4.74 14.51 20.06
N GLY A 27 4.65 13.18 20.13
CA GLY A 27 4.36 12.37 18.96
C GLY A 27 3.08 12.91 18.32
N ILE A 28 3.20 13.45 17.12
CA ILE A 28 2.06 13.79 16.27
C ILE A 28 1.37 12.45 15.98
N SER A 29 0.44 12.05 16.84
CA SER A 29 -0.61 11.14 16.42
C SER A 29 -1.22 11.81 15.18
N SER A 30 -1.27 11.11 14.05
CA SER A 30 -1.88 11.69 12.84
C SER A 30 -3.28 12.12 13.23
N ARG A 31 -3.49 13.43 13.37
CA ARG A 31 -4.79 13.98 13.68
C ARG A 31 -5.68 13.57 12.51
N ALA A 32 -6.82 12.95 12.81
CA ALA A 32 -7.92 12.83 11.85
C ALA A 32 -8.00 14.10 11.00
N ASP A 33 -7.89 13.96 9.67
CA ASP A 33 -7.84 15.10 8.76
C ASP A 33 -9.29 15.49 8.41
N PRO A 34 -9.78 16.65 8.91
CA PRO A 34 -11.18 17.04 8.71
C PRO A 34 -11.51 17.36 7.25
N SER A 35 -10.51 17.50 6.37
CA SER A 35 -10.74 17.67 4.94
C SER A 35 -11.16 16.38 4.24
N LEU A 36 -10.82 15.22 4.83
CA LEU A 36 -11.17 13.90 4.32
C LEU A 36 -12.60 13.54 4.74
N THR A 37 -13.46 13.32 3.74
CA THR A 37 -14.91 13.12 3.97
C THR A 37 -15.43 11.82 3.38
N GLY A 38 -14.55 11.03 2.75
CA GLY A 38 -14.88 9.71 2.22
C GLY A 38 -13.65 8.91 1.84
N TYR A 39 -13.90 7.77 1.22
CA TYR A 39 -12.92 6.81 0.76
C TYR A 39 -13.26 6.36 -0.66
N LEU A 40 -12.27 6.35 -1.53
CA LEU A 40 -12.32 5.76 -2.86
C LEU A 40 -11.70 4.37 -2.80
N GLY A 41 -12.51 3.33 -2.95
CA GLY A 41 -12.07 1.96 -3.15
C GLY A 41 -11.78 1.69 -4.63
N VAL A 42 -10.66 1.01 -4.89
CA VAL A 42 -10.18 0.62 -6.22
C VAL A 42 -9.95 -0.89 -6.21
N PHE A 43 -10.77 -1.62 -6.97
CA PHE A 43 -10.84 -3.08 -6.90
C PHE A 43 -10.93 -3.71 -8.29
N PHE A 44 -10.73 -5.03 -8.37
CA PHE A 44 -11.26 -5.84 -9.47
C PHE A 44 -12.38 -6.76 -8.97
N LEU A 45 -13.13 -7.34 -9.90
CA LEU A 45 -14.14 -8.36 -9.61
C LEU A 45 -13.63 -9.69 -10.18
N GLY A 46 -13.66 -10.77 -9.40
CA GLY A 46 -12.92 -12.02 -9.67
C GLY A 46 -12.79 -12.44 -11.15
N ASP A 47 -13.91 -12.63 -11.85
CA ASP A 47 -13.99 -13.05 -13.26
C ASP A 47 -13.93 -11.90 -14.27
N LYS A 48 -13.93 -10.65 -13.80
CA LYS A 48 -13.87 -9.42 -14.61
C LYS A 48 -12.61 -8.63 -14.23
N PRO A 49 -11.45 -8.98 -14.80
CA PRO A 49 -10.16 -8.37 -14.45
C PRO A 49 -10.02 -6.97 -15.09
N SER A 50 -10.78 -6.02 -14.54
CA SER A 50 -10.78 -4.59 -14.88
C SER A 50 -10.75 -3.78 -13.58
N VAL A 51 -10.54 -2.47 -13.66
CA VAL A 51 -10.56 -1.61 -12.47
C VAL A 51 -11.98 -1.05 -12.24
N TYR A 52 -12.49 -1.23 -11.03
CA TYR A 52 -13.79 -0.76 -10.58
C TYR A 52 -13.61 0.19 -9.40
N PHE A 53 -14.37 1.28 -9.41
CA PHE A 53 -14.37 2.24 -8.32
C PHE A 53 -15.60 2.10 -7.45
N TYR A 54 -15.39 2.25 -6.15
CA TYR A 54 -16.41 2.28 -5.13
C TYR A 54 -16.18 3.51 -4.27
N LEU A 55 -17.25 4.22 -3.92
CA LEU A 55 -17.17 5.41 -3.07
C LEU A 55 -17.88 5.13 -1.76
N SER A 56 -17.30 5.56 -0.64
CA SER A 56 -17.93 5.38 0.66
C SER A 56 -19.24 6.16 0.81
N ASN A 57 -20.16 5.63 1.61
CA ASN A 57 -21.35 6.37 2.04
C ASN A 57 -20.96 7.35 3.14
N GLY A 58 -20.73 8.61 2.76
CA GLY A 58 -20.13 9.61 3.66
C GLY A 58 -18.74 9.16 4.11
N ASN A 59 -18.37 9.47 5.35
CA ASN A 59 -17.05 9.14 5.88
C ASN A 59 -16.99 7.74 6.55
N ASN A 60 -17.80 6.80 6.08
CA ASN A 60 -17.86 5.44 6.62
C ASN A 60 -16.91 4.50 5.86
N ALA A 61 -15.82 4.09 6.50
CA ALA A 61 -14.80 3.20 5.94
C ALA A 61 -15.32 1.80 5.56
N ASN A 62 -16.44 1.36 6.14
CA ASN A 62 -16.99 0.00 5.99
C ASN A 62 -18.30 -0.03 5.19
N SER A 63 -18.62 1.06 4.49
CA SER A 63 -19.82 1.16 3.66
C SER A 63 -19.48 1.86 2.36
N MET A 64 -19.62 1.15 1.23
CA MET A 64 -19.31 1.70 -0.09
C MET A 64 -20.40 1.38 -1.12
N VAL A 65 -20.48 2.22 -2.16
CA VAL A 65 -21.37 2.03 -3.31
C VAL A 65 -20.56 2.06 -4.59
N ALA A 66 -20.95 1.23 -5.56
CA ALA A 66 -20.28 1.19 -6.85
C ALA A 66 -20.44 2.52 -7.59
N LEU A 67 -19.33 3.04 -8.12
CA LEU A 67 -19.35 4.09 -9.12
C LEU A 67 -19.54 3.49 -10.51
N ASN A 68 -19.73 4.36 -11.49
CA ASN A 68 -19.93 4.07 -12.90
C ASN A 68 -21.03 3.03 -13.15
N LYS A 69 -22.11 3.06 -12.34
CA LYS A 69 -23.22 2.08 -12.39
C LYS A 69 -22.73 0.62 -12.30
N GLY A 70 -21.64 0.38 -11.57
CA GLY A 70 -21.02 -0.94 -11.42
C GLY A 70 -20.24 -1.42 -12.66
N GLN A 71 -20.04 -0.57 -13.66
CA GLN A 71 -19.20 -0.86 -14.83
C GLN A 71 -17.73 -0.50 -14.56
N PRO A 72 -16.78 -1.16 -15.25
CA PRO A 72 -15.36 -0.86 -15.07
C PRO A 72 -15.05 0.59 -15.45
N VAL A 73 -14.21 1.24 -14.64
CA VAL A 73 -13.67 2.59 -14.91
C VAL A 73 -12.46 2.52 -15.83
N ILE A 74 -11.63 1.48 -15.69
CA ILE A 74 -10.49 1.23 -16.57
C ILE A 74 -10.57 -0.21 -17.09
N ASN A 75 -10.52 -0.36 -18.41
CA ASN A 75 -10.34 -1.65 -19.06
C ASN A 75 -8.92 -1.69 -19.67
N PRO A 76 -8.07 -2.66 -19.29
CA PRO A 76 -6.73 -2.78 -19.85
C PRO A 76 -6.79 -3.19 -21.33
N THR A 77 -5.98 -2.55 -22.16
CA THR A 77 -5.86 -2.83 -23.60
C THR A 77 -4.54 -3.52 -23.97
N LYS A 78 -3.57 -3.56 -23.05
CA LYS A 78 -2.26 -4.20 -23.25
C LYS A 78 -2.15 -5.57 -22.55
N GLY A 79 -1.01 -6.22 -22.72
CA GLY A 79 -0.64 -7.44 -21.99
C GLY A 79 -1.64 -8.56 -22.20
N THR A 80 -2.06 -9.18 -21.11
CA THR A 80 -3.10 -10.22 -21.08
C THR A 80 -4.51 -9.67 -21.28
N THR A 81 -4.69 -8.35 -21.39
CA THR A 81 -5.99 -7.65 -21.44
C THR A 81 -6.85 -7.93 -20.19
N GLY A 82 -6.20 -8.14 -19.05
CA GLY A 82 -6.84 -8.25 -17.74
C GLY A 82 -5.93 -7.67 -16.67
N VAL A 83 -6.51 -6.93 -15.73
CA VAL A 83 -5.83 -6.36 -14.58
C VAL A 83 -6.45 -6.90 -13.30
N ARG A 84 -5.58 -7.33 -12.38
CA ARG A 84 -5.95 -7.76 -11.03
C ARG A 84 -5.17 -6.95 -10.00
N ASP A 85 -5.62 -7.00 -8.76
CA ASP A 85 -4.94 -6.44 -7.60
C ASP A 85 -4.57 -4.94 -7.77
N PRO A 86 -5.51 -4.07 -8.18
CA PRO A 86 -5.16 -2.67 -8.45
C PRO A 86 -4.85 -1.91 -7.15
N SER A 87 -3.67 -1.29 -7.11
CA SER A 87 -3.25 -0.40 -6.03
C SER A 87 -3.26 1.06 -6.48
N ILE A 88 -4.03 1.91 -5.78
CA ILE A 88 -4.05 3.36 -5.99
C ILE A 88 -2.99 4.04 -5.12
N ILE A 89 -2.06 4.74 -5.75
CA ILE A 89 -0.94 5.39 -5.09
C ILE A 89 -1.11 6.92 -5.19
N PRO A 90 -1.31 7.64 -4.08
CA PRO A 90 -1.27 9.09 -4.09
C PRO A 90 0.14 9.57 -4.42
N GLY A 91 0.22 10.61 -5.25
CA GLY A 91 1.48 11.29 -5.55
C GLY A 91 2.15 11.78 -4.27
N SER A 92 3.48 11.75 -4.26
CA SER A 92 4.36 12.18 -3.18
C SER A 92 5.47 13.08 -3.75
N GLY A 93 6.23 13.74 -2.88
CA GLY A 93 7.24 14.71 -3.30
C GLY A 93 6.65 15.82 -4.20
N ALA A 94 7.19 16.01 -5.40
CA ALA A 94 6.73 17.03 -6.34
C ALA A 94 5.27 16.84 -6.82
N ASP A 95 4.79 15.60 -6.78
CA ASP A 95 3.46 15.17 -7.24
C ASP A 95 2.41 15.14 -6.12
N ALA A 96 2.81 15.45 -4.87
CA ALA A 96 1.92 15.48 -3.71
C ALA A 96 0.68 16.35 -3.94
N GLY A 97 -0.50 15.74 -3.78
CA GLY A 97 -1.80 16.39 -3.98
C GLY A 97 -2.15 16.76 -5.43
N LYS A 98 -1.31 16.38 -6.41
CA LYS A 98 -1.47 16.77 -7.83
C LYS A 98 -1.63 15.59 -8.77
N LYS A 99 -1.10 14.42 -8.40
CA LYS A 99 -1.20 13.20 -9.20
C LYS A 99 -1.56 12.00 -8.36
N TRP A 100 -2.12 11.01 -9.03
CA TRP A 100 -2.40 9.67 -8.53
C TRP A 100 -2.02 8.66 -9.59
N TYR A 101 -1.58 7.50 -9.14
CA TYR A 101 -1.26 6.35 -9.99
C TYR A 101 -2.18 5.19 -9.64
N ILE A 102 -2.49 4.37 -10.62
CA ILE A 102 -3.00 3.02 -10.38
C ILE A 102 -2.01 2.06 -10.99
N ILE A 103 -1.55 1.10 -10.21
CA ILE A 103 -0.74 -0.02 -10.69
C ILE A 103 -1.51 -1.32 -10.47
N GLY A 104 -1.19 -2.36 -11.24
CA GLY A 104 -1.89 -3.64 -11.09
C GLY A 104 -1.20 -4.79 -11.79
N THR A 105 -1.60 -6.00 -11.42
CA THR A 105 -1.14 -7.26 -12.01
C THR A 105 -1.66 -7.39 -13.43
N ASP A 106 -0.78 -7.67 -14.39
CA ASP A 106 -1.18 -8.07 -15.75
C ASP A 106 -1.57 -9.55 -15.79
N LEU A 107 -2.85 -9.83 -15.58
CA LEU A 107 -3.41 -11.17 -15.57
C LEU A 107 -4.89 -11.22 -15.95
N ASN A 108 -5.18 -11.90 -17.05
CA ASN A 108 -6.49 -12.42 -17.38
C ASN A 108 -6.53 -13.95 -17.17
N ILE A 109 -6.96 -14.37 -15.98
CA ILE A 109 -6.96 -15.81 -15.64
C ILE A 109 -7.88 -16.64 -16.52
N ALA A 110 -8.92 -16.05 -17.13
CA ALA A 110 -9.83 -16.76 -18.04
C ALA A 110 -9.17 -17.13 -19.38
N LYS A 111 -8.02 -16.54 -19.71
CA LYS A 111 -7.25 -16.81 -20.93
C LYS A 111 -6.01 -17.68 -20.69
N THR A 112 -5.82 -18.20 -19.47
CA THR A 112 -4.67 -19.01 -19.09
C THR A 112 -5.07 -20.01 -17.99
N THR A 113 -4.12 -20.74 -17.42
CA THR A 113 -4.32 -21.57 -16.23
C THR A 113 -3.52 -21.01 -15.07
N TRP A 114 -3.88 -21.37 -13.84
CA TRP A 114 -3.12 -20.95 -12.66
C TRP A 114 -1.67 -21.43 -12.66
N ASP A 115 -1.39 -22.62 -13.22
CA ASP A 115 -0.01 -23.09 -13.37
C ASP A 115 0.73 -22.25 -14.42
N ALA A 116 0.16 -22.09 -15.62
CA ALA A 116 0.79 -21.31 -16.68
C ALA A 116 1.01 -19.84 -16.28
N ALA A 117 0.07 -19.21 -15.57
CA ALA A 117 0.17 -17.83 -15.08
C ALA A 117 1.27 -17.66 -14.01
N GLN A 118 1.61 -18.72 -13.28
CA GLN A 118 2.69 -18.69 -12.29
C GLN A 118 4.05 -19.05 -12.87
N ARG A 119 4.08 -19.86 -13.93
CA ARG A 119 5.32 -20.30 -14.57
C ARG A 119 5.77 -19.33 -15.65
N LYS A 120 4.84 -18.84 -16.47
CA LYS A 120 5.10 -18.06 -17.69
C LYS A 120 4.19 -16.83 -17.74
N GLY A 121 3.88 -16.27 -16.57
CA GLY A 121 3.05 -15.09 -16.42
C GLY A 121 3.73 -13.82 -16.92
N SER A 122 2.98 -12.72 -16.87
CA SER A 122 3.54 -11.40 -17.13
C SER A 122 4.64 -11.09 -16.12
N ARG A 123 5.71 -10.45 -16.61
CA ARG A 123 6.82 -9.91 -15.81
C ARG A 123 6.73 -8.39 -15.67
N SER A 124 5.55 -7.88 -15.93
CA SER A 124 5.25 -6.47 -16.03
C SER A 124 4.11 -6.08 -15.11
N ILE A 125 4.10 -4.82 -14.72
CA ILE A 125 2.97 -4.19 -14.03
C ILE A 125 2.27 -3.22 -14.97
N PHE A 126 0.94 -3.13 -14.83
CA PHE A 126 0.21 -2.02 -15.40
C PHE A 126 0.49 -0.74 -14.62
N VAL A 127 0.44 0.40 -15.32
CA VAL A 127 0.46 1.74 -14.73
C VAL A 127 -0.51 2.65 -15.50
N TRP A 128 -1.37 3.35 -14.76
CA TRP A 128 -2.14 4.50 -15.23
C TRP A 128 -1.89 5.69 -14.31
N GLU A 129 -2.14 6.90 -14.80
CA GLU A 129 -2.02 8.13 -14.00
C GLU A 129 -3.22 9.05 -14.18
N SER A 130 -3.48 9.85 -13.16
CA SER A 130 -4.54 10.86 -13.10
C SER A 130 -4.05 12.10 -12.36
N THR A 131 -4.55 13.27 -12.76
CA THR A 131 -4.36 14.55 -12.05
C THR A 131 -5.63 15.04 -11.35
N ASP A 132 -6.72 14.26 -11.40
CA ASP A 132 -8.02 14.67 -10.86
C ASP A 132 -8.83 13.51 -10.24
N LEU A 133 -8.28 12.29 -10.16
CA LEU A 133 -8.91 11.02 -9.75
C LEU A 133 -10.06 10.51 -10.63
N THR A 134 -10.53 11.30 -11.59
CA THR A 134 -11.71 10.99 -12.41
C THR A 134 -11.33 10.57 -13.83
N THR A 135 -10.24 11.10 -14.36
CA THR A 135 -9.72 10.87 -15.69
C THR A 135 -8.39 10.13 -15.59
N TRP A 136 -8.36 8.89 -16.09
CA TRP A 136 -7.19 8.02 -16.06
C TRP A 136 -6.64 7.84 -17.46
N THR A 137 -5.34 8.07 -17.62
CA THR A 137 -4.68 8.10 -18.93
C THR A 137 -3.35 7.36 -18.89
N ASN A 138 -2.64 7.35 -20.03
CA ASN A 138 -1.27 6.85 -20.16
C ASN A 138 -1.09 5.40 -19.68
N GLU A 139 -1.94 4.49 -20.18
CA GLU A 139 -1.78 3.05 -19.94
C GLU A 139 -0.37 2.59 -20.36
N ARG A 140 0.39 2.09 -19.40
CA ARG A 140 1.72 1.50 -19.60
C ARG A 140 1.73 0.08 -19.06
N LEU A 141 2.50 -0.78 -19.71
CA LEU A 141 2.83 -2.12 -19.22
C LEU A 141 4.35 -2.16 -19.08
N ILE A 142 4.85 -2.11 -17.86
CA ILE A 142 6.26 -1.89 -17.56
C ILE A 142 6.87 -3.18 -17.03
N SER A 143 7.86 -3.72 -17.75
CA SER A 143 8.61 -4.90 -17.29
C SER A 143 9.48 -4.52 -16.10
N VAL A 144 9.34 -5.25 -14.99
CA VAL A 144 10.07 -4.99 -13.74
C VAL A 144 10.92 -6.18 -13.28
N GLU A 145 10.78 -7.34 -13.92
CA GLU A 145 11.61 -8.53 -13.67
C GLU A 145 12.20 -9.12 -14.95
N ASP A 146 13.26 -9.91 -14.79
CA ASP A 146 13.98 -10.57 -15.89
C ASP A 146 13.35 -11.90 -16.32
N ALA A 147 13.96 -12.59 -17.29
CA ALA A 147 13.44 -13.82 -17.88
C ALA A 147 13.36 -15.02 -16.92
N THR A 148 14.04 -14.98 -15.77
CA THR A 148 14.01 -16.06 -14.78
C THR A 148 12.77 -16.00 -13.89
N ALA A 149 12.07 -14.86 -13.84
CA ALA A 149 10.84 -14.70 -13.07
C ALA A 149 9.68 -15.45 -13.73
N GLY A 150 8.91 -16.18 -12.92
CA GLY A 150 7.69 -16.85 -13.36
C GLY A 150 6.50 -15.92 -13.52
N MET A 151 6.43 -14.85 -12.71
CA MET A 151 5.33 -13.89 -12.66
C MET A 151 5.70 -12.63 -11.86
N VAL A 152 4.93 -11.55 -12.04
CA VAL A 152 4.93 -10.33 -11.21
C VAL A 152 3.51 -10.04 -10.78
N TRP A 153 3.19 -10.23 -9.50
CA TRP A 153 1.82 -10.17 -8.98
C TRP A 153 1.67 -9.23 -7.79
N ALA A 154 0.45 -8.70 -7.64
CA ALA A 154 -0.01 -7.81 -6.58
C ALA A 154 0.94 -6.64 -6.30
N PRO A 155 1.19 -5.77 -7.31
CA PRO A 155 2.07 -4.63 -7.09
C PRO A 155 1.40 -3.57 -6.22
N SER A 156 2.12 -3.05 -5.24
CA SER A 156 1.77 -1.83 -4.49
C SER A 156 3.02 -0.97 -4.31
N ALA A 157 2.86 0.22 -3.72
CA ALA A 157 3.97 1.14 -3.54
C ALA A 157 3.81 2.00 -2.28
N ILE A 158 4.95 2.29 -1.65
CA ILE A 158 5.05 3.24 -0.56
C ILE A 158 6.14 4.27 -0.85
N TRP A 159 5.91 5.52 -0.47
CA TRP A 159 6.93 6.56 -0.58
C TRP A 159 8.02 6.37 0.50
N ASP A 160 9.26 6.32 0.07
CA ASP A 160 10.44 6.29 0.93
C ASP A 160 11.07 7.68 0.98
N GLU A 161 10.77 8.41 2.06
CA GLU A 161 11.26 9.78 2.28
C GLU A 161 12.79 9.87 2.26
N SER A 162 13.50 8.82 2.71
CA SER A 162 14.96 8.84 2.77
C SER A 162 15.62 8.82 1.38
N LYS A 163 14.88 8.35 0.37
CA LYS A 163 15.33 8.26 -1.02
C LYS A 163 14.57 9.16 -1.97
N SER A 164 13.56 9.89 -1.47
CA SER A 164 12.66 10.68 -2.30
C SER A 164 12.15 9.89 -3.50
N SER A 165 11.73 8.63 -3.28
CA SER A 165 11.31 7.70 -4.33
C SER A 165 10.25 6.73 -3.81
N TYR A 166 9.40 6.20 -4.69
CA TYR A 166 8.49 5.11 -4.36
C TYR A 166 9.25 3.79 -4.32
N LEU A 167 9.14 3.07 -3.21
CA LEU A 167 9.44 1.64 -3.13
C LEU A 167 8.23 0.90 -3.69
N VAL A 168 8.35 0.42 -4.93
CA VAL A 168 7.33 -0.41 -5.57
C VAL A 168 7.69 -1.87 -5.34
N HIS A 169 6.75 -2.68 -4.87
CA HIS A 169 6.99 -4.08 -4.54
C HIS A 169 5.94 -5.01 -5.14
N TRP A 170 6.30 -6.27 -5.32
CA TRP A 170 5.43 -7.31 -5.90
C TRP A 170 5.90 -8.71 -5.46
N ALA A 171 5.03 -9.71 -5.61
CA ALA A 171 5.37 -11.11 -5.40
C ALA A 171 5.92 -11.75 -6.69
N SER A 172 6.98 -12.56 -6.56
CA SER A 172 7.55 -13.33 -7.68
C SER A 172 8.24 -14.61 -7.21
N LYS A 173 8.41 -15.57 -8.12
CA LYS A 173 9.24 -16.78 -7.94
C LYS A 173 10.10 -17.00 -9.18
N PHE A 174 11.20 -17.71 -9.02
CA PHE A 174 12.27 -17.71 -10.01
C PHE A 174 12.69 -19.12 -10.40
N TYR A 175 13.08 -19.30 -11.65
CA TYR A 175 13.67 -20.52 -12.18
C TYR A 175 15.18 -20.32 -12.38
N PRO A 176 15.99 -21.39 -12.30
CA PRO A 176 17.40 -21.27 -12.63
C PRO A 176 17.57 -20.88 -14.11
N THR A 177 18.64 -20.15 -14.44
CA THR A 177 18.94 -19.77 -15.83
C THR A 177 19.14 -20.97 -16.76
N SER A 178 19.42 -22.16 -16.21
CA SER A 178 19.48 -23.43 -16.93
C SER A 178 18.12 -24.02 -17.28
N ASP A 179 17.02 -23.49 -16.75
CA ASP A 179 15.64 -23.87 -17.09
C ASP A 179 14.88 -22.68 -17.71
N PRO A 180 15.28 -22.20 -18.90
CA PRO A 180 14.63 -21.04 -19.54
C PRO A 180 13.17 -21.32 -19.95
N ASN A 181 12.74 -22.58 -19.93
CA ASN A 181 11.38 -22.98 -20.26
C ASN A 181 10.46 -23.10 -19.03
N HIS A 182 11.00 -22.87 -17.83
CA HIS A 182 10.29 -22.92 -16.54
C HIS A 182 9.55 -24.25 -16.35
N THR A 183 10.23 -25.36 -16.63
CA THR A 183 9.67 -26.73 -16.57
C THR A 183 9.93 -27.41 -15.24
N GLY A 184 11.02 -27.03 -14.56
CA GLY A 184 11.43 -27.56 -13.26
C GLY A 184 10.68 -26.94 -12.09
N SER A 185 11.29 -27.01 -10.91
CA SER A 185 10.75 -26.39 -9.69
C SER A 185 11.25 -24.95 -9.55
N PRO A 186 10.37 -23.97 -9.29
CA PRO A 186 10.79 -22.62 -8.97
C PRO A 186 11.34 -22.52 -7.53
N SER A 187 11.92 -21.37 -7.19
CA SER A 187 12.07 -20.92 -5.81
C SER A 187 10.73 -20.81 -5.08
N SER A 188 10.76 -20.65 -3.75
CA SER A 188 9.62 -20.09 -3.02
C SER A 188 9.27 -18.70 -3.55
N ILE A 189 8.00 -18.31 -3.43
CA ILE A 189 7.54 -16.96 -3.75
C ILE A 189 8.08 -15.99 -2.70
N ARG A 190 8.68 -14.91 -3.17
CA ARG A 190 9.30 -13.85 -2.36
C ARG A 190 8.78 -12.48 -2.81
N ILE A 191 8.88 -11.50 -1.92
CA ILE A 191 8.59 -10.12 -2.26
C ILE A 191 9.84 -9.48 -2.82
N ARG A 192 9.67 -8.91 -4.01
CA ARG A 192 10.66 -8.15 -4.78
C ARG A 192 10.31 -6.68 -4.74
N TYR A 193 11.29 -5.81 -4.97
CA TYR A 193 11.05 -4.39 -5.03
C TYR A 193 12.00 -3.66 -5.98
N ALA A 194 11.58 -2.50 -6.48
CA ALA A 194 12.41 -1.53 -7.18
C ALA A 194 11.98 -0.11 -6.81
N TYR A 195 12.89 0.85 -6.99
CA TYR A 195 12.57 2.26 -6.82
C TYR A 195 12.20 2.93 -8.13
N THR A 196 11.25 3.86 -8.04
CA THR A 196 10.90 4.79 -9.13
C THR A 196 10.51 6.14 -8.53
N THR A 197 10.66 7.22 -9.30
CA THR A 197 10.13 8.54 -8.95
C THR A 197 8.90 8.91 -9.79
N ASP A 198 8.65 8.19 -10.89
CA ASP A 198 7.70 8.61 -11.92
C ASP A 198 6.79 7.48 -12.45
N PHE A 199 6.97 6.24 -11.98
CA PHE A 199 6.30 5.04 -12.50
C PHE A 199 6.47 4.87 -14.03
N LYS A 200 7.66 5.22 -14.54
CA LYS A 200 8.11 4.96 -15.91
C LYS A 200 9.47 4.26 -15.90
N THR A 201 10.39 4.77 -15.11
CA THR A 201 11.75 4.23 -14.99
C THR A 201 11.92 3.60 -13.61
N PHE A 202 12.42 2.37 -13.58
CA PHE A 202 12.64 1.61 -12.36
C PHE A 202 14.12 1.29 -12.20
N SER A 203 14.59 1.27 -10.95
CA SER A 203 15.86 0.64 -10.63
C SER A 203 15.82 -0.86 -10.93
N ALA A 204 16.98 -1.52 -10.96
CA ALA A 204 17.03 -2.98 -10.97
C ALA A 204 16.30 -3.55 -9.73
N PRO A 205 15.53 -4.65 -9.88
CA PRO A 205 14.77 -5.22 -8.78
C PRO A 205 15.66 -5.97 -7.78
N GLN A 206 15.30 -5.91 -6.51
CA GLN A 206 15.98 -6.59 -5.40
C GLN A 206 15.02 -7.40 -4.52
N ASP A 207 15.56 -8.31 -3.70
CA ASP A 207 14.76 -9.01 -2.69
C ASP A 207 14.41 -8.03 -1.57
N TYR A 208 13.12 -7.94 -1.22
CA TYR A 208 12.66 -7.24 -0.02
C TYR A 208 12.37 -8.21 1.12
N ILE A 209 11.57 -9.25 0.85
CA ILE A 209 11.25 -10.32 1.82
C ILE A 209 11.48 -11.66 1.14
N ASN A 210 12.41 -12.45 1.66
CA ASN A 210 12.65 -13.83 1.25
C ASN A 210 12.67 -14.72 2.50
N ARG A 211 11.59 -15.50 2.71
CA ARG A 211 11.41 -16.40 3.86
C ARG A 211 11.47 -17.87 3.46
N THR A 212 12.26 -18.20 2.44
CA THR A 212 12.43 -19.58 1.95
C THR A 212 12.61 -20.55 3.14
N PRO A 213 11.83 -21.65 3.21
CA PRO A 213 10.97 -22.20 2.16
C PRO A 213 9.52 -21.64 2.12
N THR A 214 9.14 -20.70 2.98
CA THR A 214 7.79 -20.11 3.02
C THR A 214 7.52 -19.22 1.82
N ASN A 215 6.35 -19.39 1.20
CA ASN A 215 5.86 -18.53 0.12
C ASN A 215 5.18 -17.29 0.73
N ILE A 216 5.66 -16.09 0.39
CA ILE A 216 5.08 -14.83 0.84
C ILE A 216 4.53 -14.05 -0.35
N ILE A 217 3.27 -13.61 -0.26
CA ILE A 217 2.60 -12.77 -1.26
C ILE A 217 1.85 -11.61 -0.60
N ASP A 218 1.32 -10.71 -1.43
CA ASP A 218 0.41 -9.63 -1.06
C ASP A 218 0.91 -8.78 0.11
N LEU A 219 2.11 -8.21 -0.05
CA LEU A 219 2.65 -7.24 0.90
C LEU A 219 1.86 -5.93 0.80
N GLU A 220 1.54 -5.31 1.92
CA GLU A 220 1.06 -3.93 1.98
C GLU A 220 1.57 -3.23 3.25
N PHE A 221 1.70 -1.91 3.20
CA PHE A 221 2.22 -1.09 4.29
C PHE A 221 1.19 -0.09 4.83
N LEU A 222 1.30 0.19 6.13
CA LEU A 222 0.71 1.37 6.75
C LEU A 222 1.82 2.19 7.42
N ALA A 223 2.02 3.42 6.96
CA ALA A 223 2.93 4.35 7.62
C ALA A 223 2.36 4.76 8.98
N LEU A 224 3.15 4.64 10.05
CA LEU A 224 2.79 4.96 11.44
C LEU A 224 3.38 6.31 11.91
N GLY A 225 4.04 7.04 11.00
CA GLY A 225 4.81 8.24 11.32
C GLY A 225 6.18 7.95 11.93
N ASN A 226 7.06 8.96 12.00
CA ASN A 226 8.39 8.87 12.62
C ASN A 226 9.24 7.68 12.14
N ASN A 227 9.25 7.42 10.83
CA ASN A 227 9.96 6.29 10.21
C ASN A 227 9.53 4.91 10.77
N ALA A 228 8.30 4.82 11.31
CA ALA A 228 7.69 3.58 11.76
C ALA A 228 6.58 3.14 10.79
N TYR A 229 6.43 1.82 10.66
CA TYR A 229 5.56 1.18 9.68
C TYR A 229 4.93 -0.07 10.28
N ALA A 230 3.68 -0.33 9.92
CA ALA A 230 3.13 -1.67 9.94
C ALA A 230 3.22 -2.24 8.53
N ARG A 231 3.39 -3.56 8.41
CA ARG A 231 3.23 -4.28 7.15
C ARG A 231 2.34 -5.48 7.34
N PHE A 232 1.63 -5.82 6.28
CA PHE A 232 0.71 -6.95 6.20
C PHE A 232 1.15 -7.81 5.04
N MET A 233 1.14 -9.13 5.23
CA MET A 233 1.50 -10.03 4.15
C MET A 233 0.80 -11.38 4.34
N LYS A 234 0.62 -12.10 3.24
CA LYS A 234 0.09 -13.45 3.24
C LYS A 234 1.23 -14.46 3.29
N ASP A 235 1.18 -15.34 4.27
CA ASP A 235 1.84 -16.64 4.20
C ASP A 235 1.01 -17.55 3.30
N GLU A 236 1.46 -17.72 2.06
CA GLU A 236 0.80 -18.54 1.05
C GLU A 236 1.00 -20.04 1.30
N THR A 237 1.97 -20.43 2.13
CA THR A 237 2.14 -21.82 2.54
C THR A 237 1.09 -22.19 3.60
N ALA A 238 0.89 -21.34 4.60
CA ALA A 238 -0.06 -21.54 5.69
C ALA A 238 -1.49 -21.05 5.38
N LYS A 239 -1.66 -20.27 4.29
CA LYS A 239 -2.92 -19.58 3.91
C LYS A 239 -3.40 -18.60 4.99
N THR A 240 -2.48 -17.83 5.58
CA THR A 240 -2.79 -16.88 6.66
C THR A 240 -2.25 -15.50 6.38
N VAL A 241 -2.97 -14.46 6.78
CA VAL A 241 -2.45 -13.08 6.78
C VAL A 241 -2.02 -12.68 8.19
N PHE A 242 -0.92 -11.94 8.27
CA PHE A 242 -0.38 -11.44 9.53
C PHE A 242 0.22 -10.05 9.38
N THR A 243 0.54 -9.45 10.53
CA THR A 243 1.11 -8.11 10.61
C THR A 243 2.42 -8.10 11.36
N GLU A 244 3.32 -7.21 10.94
CA GLU A 244 4.58 -6.91 11.62
C GLU A 244 4.78 -5.40 11.72
N ILE A 245 5.53 -4.97 12.73
CA ILE A 245 5.83 -3.57 13.01
C ILE A 245 7.33 -3.33 12.96
N SER A 246 7.74 -2.22 12.35
CA SER A 246 9.09 -1.67 12.42
C SER A 246 9.01 -0.24 12.94
N THR A 247 9.91 0.13 13.83
CA THR A 247 10.15 1.53 14.27
C THR A 247 11.49 2.06 13.76
N THR A 248 12.13 1.33 12.85
CA THR A 248 13.49 1.61 12.36
C THR A 248 13.55 1.70 10.84
N GLY A 249 12.40 2.01 10.21
CA GLY A 249 12.28 2.20 8.77
C GLY A 249 11.81 0.97 7.99
N LEU A 250 11.61 1.19 6.68
CA LEU A 250 11.18 0.16 5.73
C LEU A 250 12.14 -1.03 5.66
N PHE A 251 13.44 -0.81 5.81
CA PHE A 251 14.49 -1.84 5.85
C PHE A 251 14.98 -2.13 7.28
N GLY A 252 14.21 -1.70 8.28
CA GLY A 252 14.54 -1.87 9.69
C GLY A 252 14.25 -3.27 10.22
N THR A 253 14.34 -3.41 11.54
CA THR A 253 13.95 -4.62 12.25
C THR A 253 12.42 -4.71 12.34
N TRP A 254 11.87 -5.83 11.90
CA TRP A 254 10.44 -6.12 11.94
C TRP A 254 10.11 -7.12 13.03
N THR A 255 9.06 -6.83 13.79
CA THR A 255 8.60 -7.69 14.90
C THR A 255 7.12 -8.02 14.76
N ARG A 256 6.72 -9.19 15.23
CA ARG A 256 5.32 -9.64 15.24
C ARG A 256 4.75 -9.41 16.65
N PRO A 257 4.04 -8.29 16.91
CA PRO A 257 3.79 -7.80 18.26
C PRO A 257 2.90 -8.73 19.10
N ALA A 258 1.97 -9.45 18.48
CA ALA A 258 1.11 -10.44 19.15
C ALA A 258 1.77 -11.83 19.33
N GLY A 259 3.07 -11.95 19.03
CA GLY A 259 3.84 -13.20 19.10
C GLY A 259 4.18 -13.76 17.72
N SER A 260 5.23 -14.58 17.63
CA SER A 260 5.81 -15.07 16.37
C SER A 260 4.85 -15.89 15.49
N ASN A 261 3.81 -16.48 16.06
CA ASN A 261 2.79 -17.28 15.36
C ASN A 261 1.44 -16.55 15.17
N ALA A 262 1.34 -15.27 15.56
CA ALA A 262 0.06 -14.56 15.55
C ALA A 262 -0.44 -14.25 14.14
N VAL A 263 -1.61 -14.74 13.78
CA VAL A 263 -2.27 -14.48 12.49
C VAL A 263 -3.51 -13.61 12.72
N ILE A 264 -3.86 -12.80 11.72
CA ILE A 264 -5.10 -12.02 11.74
C ILE A 264 -6.26 -12.92 11.32
N ALA A 265 -6.09 -13.65 10.21
CA ALA A 265 -7.07 -14.59 9.70
C ALA A 265 -6.42 -15.65 8.81
N SER A 266 -7.14 -16.76 8.61
CA SER A 266 -6.80 -17.86 7.70
C SER A 266 -7.79 -17.95 6.54
N GLY A 267 -7.37 -18.52 5.41
CA GLY A 267 -8.20 -18.62 4.20
C GLY A 267 -8.46 -17.26 3.55
N VAL A 268 -7.52 -16.33 3.72
CA VAL A 268 -7.60 -14.93 3.25
C VAL A 268 -6.34 -14.51 2.54
N GLU A 269 -6.44 -13.46 1.74
CA GLU A 269 -5.33 -12.84 1.00
C GLU A 269 -5.52 -11.33 0.84
N GLY A 270 -4.61 -10.68 0.10
CA GLY A 270 -4.77 -9.31 -0.35
C GLY A 270 -5.04 -8.24 0.71
N PRO A 271 -4.21 -8.10 1.77
CA PRO A 271 -4.42 -7.06 2.75
C PRO A 271 -4.41 -5.66 2.13
N ALA A 272 -5.47 -4.88 2.36
CA ALA A 272 -5.54 -3.47 2.00
C ALA A 272 -5.80 -2.63 3.26
N VAL A 273 -4.81 -1.85 3.69
CA VAL A 273 -4.82 -1.13 4.98
C VAL A 273 -4.87 0.38 4.77
N TYR A 274 -5.64 1.08 5.59
CA TYR A 274 -5.78 2.54 5.53
C TYR A 274 -6.19 3.13 6.89
N TRP A 275 -5.84 4.39 7.13
CA TRP A 275 -6.24 5.10 8.34
C TRP A 275 -7.71 5.48 8.33
N ASP A 276 -8.33 5.54 9.52
CA ASP A 276 -9.63 6.15 9.71
C ASP A 276 -9.51 7.68 9.61
N ASN A 277 -10.36 8.29 8.81
CA ASN A 277 -10.38 9.74 8.57
C ASN A 277 -10.81 10.55 9.80
N ALA A 278 -11.58 9.97 10.73
CA ALA A 278 -12.23 10.68 11.83
C ALA A 278 -11.68 10.30 13.22
N VAL A 279 -11.21 9.06 13.39
CA VAL A 279 -10.71 8.55 14.68
C VAL A 279 -9.20 8.39 14.62
N ALA A 280 -8.48 9.32 15.26
CA ALA A 280 -7.02 9.27 15.31
C ALA A 280 -6.52 7.95 15.93
N GLY A 281 -5.54 7.32 15.28
CA GLY A 281 -4.95 6.05 15.69
C GLY A 281 -5.77 4.81 15.32
N LYS A 282 -7.00 4.97 14.83
CA LYS A 282 -7.79 3.86 14.28
C LYS A 282 -7.42 3.61 12.82
N ALA A 283 -7.21 2.35 12.47
CA ALA A 283 -7.00 1.90 11.10
C ALA A 283 -8.00 0.81 10.71
N HIS A 284 -8.22 0.69 9.41
CA HIS A 284 -9.03 -0.32 8.76
C HIS A 284 -8.14 -1.23 7.91
N LEU A 285 -8.53 -2.50 7.80
CA LEU A 285 -7.85 -3.51 7.00
C LEU A 285 -8.90 -4.34 6.28
N LEU A 286 -8.80 -4.47 4.96
CA LEU A 286 -9.60 -5.41 4.20
C LEU A 286 -8.80 -6.69 3.97
N LEU A 287 -9.44 -7.84 4.14
CA LEU A 287 -8.88 -9.16 3.82
C LEU A 287 -9.78 -9.88 2.83
N ASP A 288 -9.24 -10.29 1.67
CA ASP A 288 -9.98 -10.97 0.61
C ASP A 288 -10.16 -12.43 0.98
N PHE A 289 -11.39 -12.81 1.30
CA PHE A 289 -11.77 -14.22 1.44
C PHE A 289 -11.92 -14.80 0.02
N TYR A 290 -10.78 -15.12 -0.60
CA TYR A 290 -10.68 -15.54 -2.00
C TYR A 290 -11.55 -16.76 -2.35
N GLY A 291 -11.78 -17.66 -1.39
CA GLY A 291 -12.69 -18.80 -1.52
C GLY A 291 -14.17 -18.52 -1.19
N SER A 292 -14.53 -17.27 -0.91
CA SER A 292 -15.86 -16.85 -0.46
C SER A 292 -16.30 -15.53 -1.13
N ASP A 293 -17.01 -14.67 -0.39
CA ASP A 293 -17.69 -13.46 -0.85
C ASP A 293 -16.81 -12.21 -1.01
N GLY A 294 -15.49 -12.36 -1.06
CA GLY A 294 -14.56 -11.24 -1.29
C GLY A 294 -14.08 -10.58 -0.01
N TYR A 295 -13.76 -9.29 -0.12
CA TYR A 295 -13.24 -8.49 0.98
C TYR A 295 -14.18 -8.46 2.20
N ARG A 296 -13.57 -8.57 3.38
CA ARG A 296 -14.23 -8.29 4.66
C ARG A 296 -13.40 -7.28 5.46
N PRO A 297 -14.03 -6.25 6.05
CA PRO A 297 -13.34 -5.25 6.83
C PRO A 297 -12.98 -5.75 8.23
N TYR A 298 -11.81 -5.31 8.68
CA TYR A 298 -11.25 -5.42 10.02
C TYR A 298 -10.81 -4.03 10.48
N GLU A 299 -10.62 -3.86 11.77
CA GLU A 299 -10.15 -2.62 12.37
C GLU A 299 -9.20 -2.85 13.55
N ALA A 300 -8.41 -1.83 13.85
CA ALA A 300 -7.59 -1.75 15.05
C ALA A 300 -7.54 -0.31 15.55
N THR A 301 -7.68 -0.09 16.85
CA THR A 301 -7.46 1.21 17.50
C THR A 301 -6.03 1.38 18.04
N ASP A 302 -5.29 0.27 18.09
CA ASP A 302 -3.85 0.24 18.33
C ASP A 302 -3.19 -0.72 17.32
N VAL A 303 -2.77 -0.16 16.19
CA VAL A 303 -2.09 -0.91 15.12
C VAL A 303 -0.80 -1.57 15.62
N LYS A 304 -0.09 -0.95 16.57
CA LYS A 304 1.21 -1.46 17.06
C LYS A 304 1.05 -2.72 17.90
N SER A 305 -0.13 -2.98 18.46
CA SER A 305 -0.43 -4.26 19.12
C SER A 305 -0.47 -5.45 18.14
N GLY A 306 -0.70 -5.18 16.85
CA GLY A 306 -0.96 -6.17 15.81
C GLY A 306 -2.24 -6.99 16.00
N LYS A 307 -3.14 -6.56 16.88
CA LYS A 307 -4.45 -7.18 17.09
C LYS A 307 -5.49 -6.47 16.23
N TRP A 308 -6.12 -7.23 15.35
CA TRP A 308 -7.14 -6.77 14.43
C TRP A 308 -8.43 -7.52 14.68
N GLN A 309 -9.55 -6.81 14.73
CA GLN A 309 -10.88 -7.37 14.95
C GLN A 309 -11.75 -7.20 13.71
N ALA A 310 -12.66 -8.14 13.44
CA ALA A 310 -13.60 -8.00 12.34
C ALA A 310 -14.52 -6.80 12.60
N SER A 311 -14.74 -5.99 11.55
CA SER A 311 -15.65 -4.85 11.59
C SER A 311 -17.07 -5.29 11.20
N GLU A 312 -18.06 -4.45 11.56
CA GLU A 312 -19.38 -4.56 10.96
C GLU A 312 -19.30 -4.42 9.43
N ARG A 313 -19.97 -5.33 8.72
CA ARG A 313 -19.86 -5.44 7.25
C ARG A 313 -21.20 -5.51 6.53
N SER A 314 -22.30 -5.26 7.24
CA SER A 314 -23.66 -5.29 6.66
C SER A 314 -23.83 -4.34 5.48
N ALA A 315 -23.10 -3.23 5.46
CA ALA A 315 -23.08 -2.23 4.38
C ALA A 315 -21.88 -2.37 3.42
N TRP A 316 -21.04 -3.40 3.58
CA TRP A 316 -19.89 -3.64 2.71
C TRP A 316 -20.31 -4.42 1.44
N PRO A 317 -19.87 -4.00 0.23
CA PRO A 317 -20.19 -4.73 -1.00
C PRO A 317 -19.56 -6.12 -1.04
N LYS A 318 -20.29 -7.08 -1.61
CA LYS A 318 -19.75 -8.43 -1.87
C LYS A 318 -18.96 -8.49 -3.16
N ASN A 319 -18.12 -9.51 -3.29
CA ASN A 319 -17.33 -9.89 -4.47
C ASN A 319 -16.23 -8.90 -4.89
N LEU A 320 -15.95 -7.87 -4.08
CA LEU A 320 -14.74 -7.07 -4.22
C LEU A 320 -13.54 -7.96 -3.91
N ARG A 321 -12.58 -7.99 -4.83
CA ARG A 321 -11.32 -8.74 -4.67
C ARG A 321 -10.16 -7.79 -4.43
N HIS A 322 -8.98 -8.39 -4.17
CA HIS A 322 -7.75 -7.69 -3.85
C HIS A 322 -7.61 -6.35 -4.59
N GLY A 323 -7.43 -5.26 -3.85
CA GLY A 323 -7.32 -3.91 -4.35
C GLY A 323 -6.87 -2.96 -3.23
N SER A 324 -7.33 -1.72 -3.24
CA SER A 324 -6.84 -0.67 -2.35
C SER A 324 -7.91 0.38 -2.04
N VAL A 325 -7.67 1.20 -1.01
CA VAL A 325 -8.57 2.27 -0.58
C VAL A 325 -7.78 3.55 -0.36
N LEU A 326 -8.25 4.64 -0.97
CA LEU A 326 -7.69 5.98 -0.83
C LEU A 326 -8.65 6.89 -0.06
N PRO A 327 -8.24 7.48 1.07
CA PRO A 327 -8.96 8.58 1.67
C PRO A 327 -9.07 9.78 0.73
N VAL A 328 -10.27 10.36 0.61
CA VAL A 328 -10.55 11.45 -0.33
C VAL A 328 -11.23 12.64 0.34
N THR A 329 -10.87 13.83 -0.14
CA THR A 329 -11.46 15.11 0.28
C THR A 329 -12.87 15.30 -0.23
N GLY A 330 -13.62 16.23 0.36
CA GLY A 330 -14.97 16.59 -0.12
C GLY A 330 -15.01 17.01 -1.59
N ALA A 331 -14.01 17.78 -2.04
CA ALA A 331 -13.93 18.19 -3.45
C ALA A 331 -13.74 16.99 -4.40
N GLN A 332 -12.91 16.01 -4.00
CA GLN A 332 -12.68 14.79 -4.77
C GLN A 332 -13.92 13.89 -4.77
N VAL A 333 -14.62 13.76 -3.64
CA VAL A 333 -15.91 13.05 -3.54
C VAL A 333 -16.91 13.60 -4.55
N GLU A 334 -17.09 14.92 -4.60
CA GLU A 334 -18.03 15.56 -5.52
C GLU A 334 -17.60 15.44 -6.98
N ALA A 335 -16.30 15.52 -7.27
CA ALA A 335 -15.78 15.28 -8.62
C ALA A 335 -16.05 13.84 -9.09
N LEU A 336 -15.80 12.85 -8.23
CA LEU A 336 -16.05 11.43 -8.51
C LEU A 336 -17.54 11.16 -8.75
N LYS A 337 -18.44 11.68 -7.91
CA LYS A 337 -19.88 11.57 -8.12
C LYS A 337 -20.34 12.27 -9.40
N LYS A 338 -19.82 13.46 -9.70
CA LYS A 338 -20.19 14.18 -10.92
C LYS A 338 -19.80 13.41 -12.18
N LYS A 339 -18.65 12.72 -12.17
CA LYS A 339 -18.16 11.96 -13.32
C LYS A 339 -18.81 10.57 -13.41
N TRP A 340 -18.92 9.87 -12.28
CA TRP A 340 -19.19 8.43 -12.22
C TRP A 340 -20.37 8.05 -11.32
N GLY A 341 -21.07 9.01 -10.71
CA GLY A 341 -22.18 8.75 -9.78
C GLY A 341 -23.45 8.20 -10.41
#